data_AF-A0A0Q7P2J6-F1
#
_entry.id   AF-A0A0Q7P2J6-F1
#
_cell.length_a   1.000
_cell.length_b   1.000
_cell.length_c   1.000
_cell.angle_alpha   90.00
_cell.angle_beta   90.00
_cell.angle_gamma   90.00
#
_symmetry.space_group_name_H-M   'P 1'
#
loop_
_entity.id
_entity.type
_entity.pdbx_description
1 polymer ?
#
loop_
_entity_poly.entity_id
_entity_poly.type
_entity_poly.pdbx_seq_one_letter_code
_entity_poly.pdbx_strand_id
1 'polypeptide(L)' 'MKIPITVRIDPDLLDAVRDCAVRENRNLTNFIETALRDRIGANIALAPHTRPKTMAGSTEGR' A
#
# COMPACT_ATOMS: atom_id res chain seq x y z
N MET A 1 6.63 -1.35 -17.95
CA MET A 1 6.10 -2.74 -17.98
C MET A 1 5.91 -3.22 -16.56
N LYS A 2 4.87 -4.02 -16.28
CA LYS A 2 4.65 -4.58 -14.93
C LYS A 2 5.56 -5.78 -14.72
N ILE A 3 6.17 -5.88 -13.54
CA ILE A 3 7.03 -7.02 -13.15
C ILE A 3 6.11 -8.08 -12.51
N PRO A 4 6.06 -9.32 -13.04
CA PRO A 4 5.27 -10.38 -12.42
C PRO A 4 5.90 -10.80 -11.09
N ILE A 5 5.06 -11.00 -10.07
CA ILE A 5 5.46 -11.51 -8.76
C ILE A 5 4.63 -12.74 -8.41
N THR A 6 5.23 -13.67 -7.69
CA THR A 6 4.51 -14.80 -7.11
C THR A 6 4.20 -14.51 -5.65
N VAL A 7 2.94 -14.66 -5.25
CA VAL A 7 2.48 -14.45 -3.87
C VAL A 7 1.75 -15.71 -3.41
N ARG A 8 2.01 -16.13 -2.17
CA ARG A 8 1.23 -17.19 -1.52
C ARG A 8 0.07 -16.56 -0.80
N ILE A 9 -1.14 -16.98 -1.16
CA ILE A 9 -2.40 -16.52 -0.58
C ILE A 9 -3.10 -17.77 -0.07
N ASP A 10 -3.72 -17.66 1.10
CA ASP A 10 -4.61 -18.68 1.62
C ASP A 10 -5.70 -19.03 0.57
N PRO A 11 -6.03 -20.32 0.37
CA PRO A 11 -6.93 -20.72 -0.70
C PRO A 11 -8.35 -20.17 -0.54
N ASP A 12 -8.89 -20.15 0.69
CA ASP A 12 -10.23 -19.61 0.95
C ASP A 12 -10.25 -18.09 0.72
N LEU A 13 -9.18 -17.40 1.12
CA LEU A 13 -9.03 -15.98 0.81
C LEU A 13 -8.93 -15.72 -0.70
N LEU A 14 -8.18 -16.55 -1.44
CA LEU A 14 -8.05 -16.41 -2.89
C LEU A 14 -9.41 -16.56 -3.60
N ASP A 15 -10.24 -17.48 -3.14
CA ASP A 15 -11.59 -17.69 -3.68
C ASP A 15 -12.48 -16.47 -3.43
N ALA A 16 -12.49 -15.94 -2.21
CA ALA A 16 -13.22 -14.72 -1.87
C ALA A 16 -12.74 -13.50 -2.69
N VAL A 17 -11.44 -13.38 -2.93
CA VAL A 17 -10.86 -12.29 -3.76
C VAL A 17 -11.29 -12.45 -5.22
N ARG A 18 -11.40 -13.67 -5.74
CA ARG A 18 -11.90 -13.93 -7.10
C ARG A 18 -13.36 -13.55 -7.25
N ASP A 19 -14.21 -13.90 -6.28
CA ASP A 19 -15.62 -13.52 -6.29
C ASP A 19 -15.78 -11.99 -6.31
N CYS A 20 -15.02 -11.28 -5.47
CA CYS A 20 -15.00 -9.82 -5.46
C CYS A 20 -14.58 -9.24 -6.82
N ALA A 21 -13.54 -9.79 -7.45
CA ALA A 21 -13.08 -9.31 -8.75
C ALA A 21 -14.14 -9.48 -9.85
N VAL A 22 -14.84 -10.62 -9.85
CA VAL A 22 -15.95 -10.89 -10.78
C VAL A 22 -17.10 -9.91 -10.55
N ARG A 23 -17.49 -9.68 -9.29
CA ARG A 23 -18.57 -8.74 -8.93
C ARG A 23 -18.28 -7.31 -9.37
N GLU A 24 -17.03 -6.88 -9.37
CA GLU A 24 -16.60 -5.57 -9.86
C GLU A 24 -16.32 -5.52 -11.37
N ASN A 25 -16.55 -6.61 -12.11
CA ASN A 25 -16.25 -6.74 -13.54
C ASN A 25 -14.78 -6.40 -13.86
N ARG A 26 -13.86 -6.89 -13.02
CA ARG A 26 -12.41 -6.66 -13.14
C ARG A 26 -11.65 -7.99 -13.15
N ASN A 27 -10.49 -8.02 -13.82
CA ASN A 27 -9.58 -9.15 -13.67
C ASN A 27 -8.94 -9.14 -12.28
N LEU A 28 -8.69 -10.33 -11.73
CA LEU A 28 -8.06 -10.56 -10.42
C LEU A 28 -6.81 -9.69 -10.19
N THR A 29 -5.94 -9.56 -11.20
CA THR A 29 -4.70 -8.77 -11.09
C THR A 29 -5.00 -7.28 -10.88
N ASN A 30 -5.98 -6.72 -11.59
CA ASN A 30 -6.36 -5.31 -11.46
C ASN A 30 -7.11 -5.05 -10.16
N PHE A 31 -7.92 -6.02 -9.72
CA PHE A 31 -8.59 -5.96 -8.41
C PHE A 31 -7.56 -5.87 -7.28
N ILE A 32 -6.61 -6.82 -7.25
CA ILE A 32 -5.53 -6.85 -6.25
C ILE A 32 -4.69 -5.58 -6.33
N GLU A 33 -4.31 -5.12 -7.53
CA GLU A 33 -3.53 -3.89 -7.67
C GLU A 33 -4.28 -2.67 -7.10
N THR A 34 -5.59 -2.55 -7.35
CA THR A 34 -6.40 -1.45 -6.84
C THR A 34 -6.49 -1.48 -5.31
N ALA A 35 -6.77 -2.66 -4.74
CA ALA A 35 -6.84 -2.83 -3.30
C ALA A 35 -5.50 -2.52 -2.61
N LEU A 36 -4.38 -2.92 -3.22
CA LEU A 36 -3.04 -2.58 -2.71
C LEU A 36 -2.76 -1.08 -2.75
N ARG A 37 -3.11 -0.40 -3.84
CA ARG A 37 -2.96 1.06 -3.97
C ARG A 37 -3.76 1.81 -2.92
N ASP A 38 -5.02 1.41 -2.71
CA ASP A 38 -5.89 2.00 -1.69
C ASP A 38 -5.30 1.81 -0.30
N ARG A 39 -4.89 0.58 0.05
CA ARG A 39 -4.31 0.27 1.36
C ARG A 39 -3.00 1.02 1.62
N ILE A 40 -2.13 1.11 0.62
CA ILE A 40 -0.88 1.89 0.71
C ILE A 40 -1.19 3.37 0.88
N GLY A 41 -2.13 3.92 0.09
CA GLY A 41 -2.55 5.31 0.17
C GLY A 41 -3.08 5.66 1.56
N ALA A 42 -3.97 4.81 2.11
CA ALA A 42 -4.48 4.96 3.47
C ALA A 42 -3.36 4.89 4.52
N ASN A 43 -2.41 3.96 4.37
CA ASN A 43 -1.30 3.82 5.32
C ASN A 43 -0.32 4.99 5.26
N ILE A 44 -0.06 5.56 4.07
CA ILE A 44 0.75 6.76 3.91
C ILE A 44 0.03 7.97 4.51
N ALA A 45 -1.28 8.11 4.28
CA ALA A 45 -2.07 9.20 4.85
C ALA A 45 -2.16 9.12 6.39
N LEU A 46 -2.13 7.92 6.96
CA LEU A 46 -2.14 7.66 8.40
C LEU A 46 -0.75 7.67 9.05
N ALA A 47 0.34 7.82 8.29
CA ALA A 47 1.67 8.02 8.84
C ALA A 47 1.90 9.53 9.07
N PRO A 48 1.64 10.09 10.28
CA PRO A 48 2.09 11.43 10.57
C PRO A 48 3.61 11.42 10.49
N HIS A 49 4.16 12.41 9.80
CA HIS A 49 5.59 12.63 9.63
C HIS A 49 6.42 12.17 10.84
N THR A 50 7.20 11.10 10.70
CA THR A 50 8.50 11.03 11.39
C THR A 50 9.38 12.09 10.72
N ARG A 51 9.18 13.36 11.11
CA ARG A 51 10.19 14.39 10.90
C ARG A 51 11.45 13.90 11.59
N PRO A 52 12.62 13.84 10.93
CA PRO A 52 13.86 13.82 11.69
C PRO A 52 13.90 15.12 12.50
N LYS A 53 13.87 14.99 13.83
CA LYS A 53 14.13 16.10 14.75
C LYS A 53 15.63 16.40 14.69
N THR A 54 16.07 17.14 13.68
CA THR A 54 17.35 17.84 13.75
C THR A 54 17.09 19.22 14.34
N MET A 55 17.00 19.29 15.66
CA MET A 55 17.27 20.50 16.42
C MET A 55 18.52 20.26 17.27
N ALA A 56 19.63 20.86 16.86
CA ALA A 56 20.73 21.38 17.69
C ALA A 56 21.87 21.80 16.73
N GLY A 57 22.28 23.06 16.62
CA GLY A 57 21.91 24.20 17.44
C GLY A 57 22.26 25.52 16.78
N SER A 58 21.55 26.55 17.22
CA SER A 58 22.00 27.93 17.18
C SER A 58 23.22 28.09 18.08
N THR A 59 24.26 28.74 17.58
CA THR A 59 25.10 29.61 18.40
C THR A 59 25.41 30.85 17.57
N GLU A 60 24.65 31.90 17.88
CA GLU A 60 24.95 33.30 17.66
C GLU A 60 26.16 33.69 18.53
N GLY A 61 27.06 34.53 17.99
CA GLY A 61 28.10 35.22 18.76
C GLY A 61 29.50 35.23 18.11
N ARG A 62 29.86 36.30 17.40
CA ARG A 62 30.59 37.47 17.92
C ARG A 62 31.07 38.36 16.78
#